data_AF-A0A929UI43-F1
#
_entry.id   AF-A0A929UI43-F1
#
_cell.length_a   1.000
_cell.length_b   1.000
_cell.length_c   1.000
_cell.angle_alpha   90.00
_cell.angle_beta   90.00
_cell.angle_gamma   90.00
#
_symmetry.space_group_name_H-M   'P 1'
#
loop_
_entity.id
_entity.type
_entity.pdbx_description
1 polymer ?
#
loop_
_entity_poly.entity_id
_entity_poly.type
_entity_poly.pdbx_seq_one_letter_code
_entity_poly.pdbx_strand_id
1 'polypeptide(L)' 'MAEPKKQSSPRKTGMRRSHLVEKLAKRVNGVSPVKVQIGKKKSPTKRK' A
#
# COMPACT_ATOMS: atom_id res chain seq x y z
N MET A 1 20.32 -11.66 -8.93
CA MET A 1 18.87 -11.54 -9.17
C MET A 1 18.64 -11.66 -10.66
N ALA A 2 17.70 -12.49 -11.10
CA ALA A 2 17.35 -12.53 -12.52
C ALA A 2 16.74 -11.18 -12.94
N GLU A 3 17.12 -10.68 -14.11
CA GLU A 3 16.58 -9.43 -14.64
C GLU A 3 15.11 -9.62 -15.08
N PRO A 4 14.20 -8.70 -14.75
CA PRO A 4 12.80 -8.82 -15.17
C PRO A 4 12.68 -8.63 -16.68
N LYS A 5 12.09 -9.60 -17.37
CA LYS A 5 11.85 -9.54 -18.83
C LYS A 5 10.98 -8.35 -19.26
N LYS A 6 10.09 -7.88 -18.37
CA LYS A 6 9.16 -6.77 -18.59
C LYS A 6 9.03 -5.92 -17.33
N GLN A 7 8.82 -4.63 -17.52
CA GLN A 7 8.54 -3.70 -16.43
C GLN A 7 7.18 -4.00 -15.79
N SER A 8 7.12 -3.92 -14.45
CA SER A 8 5.86 -4.02 -13.72
C SER A 8 4.99 -2.80 -13.97
N SER A 9 3.69 -2.99 -14.20
CA SER A 9 2.78 -1.85 -14.42
C SER A 9 2.68 -0.96 -13.18
N PRO A 10 2.43 0.37 -13.35
CA PRO A 10 2.33 1.30 -12.23
C PRO A 10 1.34 0.85 -11.15
N ARG A 11 0.19 0.28 -11.58
CA ARG A 11 -0.82 -0.28 -10.68
C ARG A 11 -0.27 -1.42 -9.82
N LYS A 12 0.45 -2.37 -10.42
CA LYS A 12 1.01 -3.52 -9.70
C LYS A 12 2.09 -3.07 -8.72
N THR A 13 2.95 -2.14 -9.13
CA THR A 13 3.98 -1.55 -8.26
C THR A 13 3.36 -0.81 -7.08
N GLY A 14 2.34 0.02 -7.31
CA GLY A 14 1.60 0.73 -6.25
C GLY A 14 0.92 -0.23 -5.26
N MET A 15 0.27 -1.28 -5.76
CA MET A 15 -0.37 -2.30 -4.91
C MET A 15 0.64 -3.02 -4.02
N ARG A 16 1.82 -3.40 -4.56
CA ARG A 16 2.89 -4.03 -3.76
C ARG A 16 3.43 -3.08 -2.70
N ARG A 17 3.49 -1.77 -2.98
CA ARG A 17 3.99 -0.73 -2.06
C ARG A 17 2.93 -0.18 -1.09
N SER A 18 1.67 -0.62 -1.18
CA SER A 18 0.57 -0.13 -0.33
C SER A 18 0.83 -0.27 1.17
N HIS A 19 1.53 -1.33 1.59
CA HIS A 19 1.90 -1.56 2.98
C HIS A 19 2.84 -0.49 3.56
N LEU A 20 3.63 0.20 2.73
CA LEU A 20 4.50 1.29 3.18
C LEU A 20 3.67 2.51 3.60
N VAL A 21 2.64 2.84 2.82
CA VAL A 21 1.68 3.90 3.13
C VAL A 21 0.93 3.55 4.42
N GLU A 22 0.53 2.28 4.58
CA GLU A 22 -0.14 1.81 5.81
C GLU A 22 0.75 1.94 7.05
N LYS A 23 2.01 1.51 6.97
CA LYS A 23 2.98 1.63 8.06
C LYS A 23 3.27 3.10 8.40
N LEU A 24 3.41 3.95 7.39
CA LEU A 24 3.67 5.37 7.59
C LEU A 24 2.52 6.04 8.34
N ALA A 25 1.27 5.83 7.90
CA ALA A 25 0.13 6.44 8.57
C ALA A 25 -0.05 5.95 10.01
N LYS A 26 0.22 4.67 10.29
CA LYS A 26 0.21 4.15 11.68
C LYS A 26 1.21 4.89 12.57
N ARG A 27 2.42 5.17 12.06
CA ARG A 27 3.44 5.93 12.78
C ARG A 27 3.01 7.39 12.97
N VAL A 28 2.56 8.05 11.91
CA VAL A 28 2.11 9.45 11.98
C VAL A 28 0.94 9.61 12.94
N ASN A 29 -0.03 8.69 12.93
CA ASN A 29 -1.17 8.73 13.83
C ASN A 29 -0.82 8.50 15.31
N GLY A 30 0.37 7.97 15.62
CA GLY A 30 0.84 7.81 16.99
C GLY A 30 1.61 9.02 17.54
N VAL A 31 2.05 9.94 16.67
CA VAL A 31 2.95 11.05 17.04
C VAL A 31 2.36 12.43 16.70
N SER A 32 1.59 12.51 15.62
CA SER A 32 1.05 13.77 15.10
C SER A 32 -0.32 14.08 15.70
N PRO A 33 -0.62 15.36 16.01
CA PRO A 33 -1.98 15.80 16.32
C PRO A 33 -2.93 15.70 15.11
N VAL A 34 -2.37 15.62 13.89
CA VAL A 34 -3.13 15.47 12.64
C VAL A 34 -3.33 14.00 12.31
N LYS A 35 -4.59 13.55 12.28
CA LYS A 35 -4.95 12.17 11.91
C LYS A 35 -4.94 11.97 10.41
N VAL A 36 -4.12 11.03 9.95
CA VAL A 36 -4.07 10.54 8.57
C VAL A 36 -5.10 9.44 8.38
N GLN A 37 -6.04 9.66 7.45
CA GLN A 37 -6.98 8.65 7.01
C GLN A 37 -6.44 7.93 5.78
N ILE A 38 -6.27 6.62 5.87
CA ILE A 38 -5.97 5.79 4.71
C ILE A 38 -7.30 5.20 4.22
N GLY A 39 -7.58 5.33 2.92
CA GLY A 39 -8.82 4.82 2.32
C GLY A 39 -9.07 3.34 2.65
N LYS A 40 -10.35 2.97 2.80
CA LYS A 40 -10.81 1.58 3.04
C LYS A 40 -10.15 0.63 2.04
N LYS A 41 -9.59 -0.49 2.53
CA LYS A 41 -9.05 -1.59 1.73
C LYS A 41 -9.97 -1.92 0.55
N LYS A 42 -9.57 -1.58 -0.68
CA LYS A 42 -10.24 -2.00 -1.91
C LYS A 42 -9.62 -3.31 -2.39
N SER A 43 -9.95 -4.41 -1.74
CA SER A 43 -9.83 -5.73 -2.39
C SER A 43 -11.05 -6.57 -2.03
N PRO A 44 -12.03 -6.71 -2.94
CA PRO A 44 -13.01 -7.77 -2.86
C PRO A 44 -12.35 -9.03 -3.40
N THR A 45 -11.46 -9.66 -2.62
CA THR A 45 -11.19 -11.08 -2.90
C THR A 45 -12.43 -11.80 -2.37
N LYS A 46 -13.35 -12.18 -3.27
CA LYS A 46 -14.43 -13.12 -2.95
C LYS A 46 -13.76 -14.30 -2.25
N ARG A 47 -14.01 -14.45 -0.95
CA ARG A 47 -13.75 -15.72 -0.27
C ARG A 47 -14.71 -16.71 -0.92
N LYS A 48 -14.16 -17.65 -1.69
CA LYS A 48 -14.89 -18.88 -2.02
C LYS A 48 -15.00 -19.71 -0.75
#